data_AF-A0A8H5H848-F1
#
_entry.id   AF-A0A8H5H848-F1
#
_cell.length_a   1.000
_cell.length_b   1.000
_cell.length_c   1.000
_cell.angle_alpha   90.00
_cell.angle_beta   90.00
_cell.angle_gamma   90.00
#
_symmetry.space_group_name_H-M   'P 1'
#
loop_
_entity.id
_entity.type
_entity.pdbx_description
1 polymer ?
#
loop_
_entity_poly.entity_id
_entity_poly.type
_entity_poly.pdbx_seq_one_letter_code
_entity_poly.pdbx_strand_id
1 'polypeptide(L)'
;MRNCILTVFNLPYLVKGSCVDYLPFFPLSRDQLAADDITLDAFGNFAYKIYERVLATGTGYFVEENTELNTIGTALYDNPVGQLAWIAAKIILWSDPRAGTNGSLINPEMTLNTVSLYYLTQAFANTDAPLLFSAFQYTNQYWLPEAVAMVGNLVSYTEHDFGGHSSGLDNPFGPLSDLIKIGDYFDIQ
;
A
#
# COMPACT_ATOMS: atom_id res chain seq x y z
N MET A 1 23.43 -1.29 17.31
CA MET A 1 22.59 -0.49 16.39
C MET A 1 21.97 0.65 17.16
N ARG A 2 22.66 1.78 17.24
CA ARG A 2 22.12 3.05 17.73
C ARG A 2 22.24 4.03 16.57
N ASN A 3 21.20 4.84 16.37
CA ASN A 3 21.06 5.91 15.38
C ASN A 3 20.33 5.50 14.10
N CYS A 4 18.99 5.41 14.18
CA CYS A 4 18.15 5.82 13.06
C CYS A 4 17.81 7.30 13.25
N ILE A 5 18.19 8.09 12.25
CA ILE A 5 17.93 9.52 12.13
C ILE A 5 16.43 9.70 11.83
N LEU A 6 15.66 10.07 12.84
CA LEU A 6 14.41 10.79 12.69
C LEU A 6 14.73 12.22 13.08
N THR A 7 14.91 13.10 12.09
CA THR A 7 15.02 14.54 12.34
C THR A 7 13.62 15.05 12.72
N VAL A 8 13.16 14.70 13.92
CA VAL A 8 12.02 15.37 14.55
C VAL A 8 12.46 16.81 14.77
N PHE A 9 11.70 17.77 14.25
CA PHE A 9 11.85 19.18 14.63
C PHE A 9 11.77 19.28 16.15
N ASN A 10 12.92 19.29 16.81
CA ASN A 10 13.02 19.36 18.26
C ASN A 10 12.71 20.82 18.63
N LEU A 11 11.44 21.12 18.83
CA LEU A 11 10.93 22.41 19.31
C LEU A 11 10.46 22.27 20.78
N PRO A 12 11.36 21.93 21.72
CA PRO A 12 11.00 21.59 23.09
C PRO A 12 10.43 22.79 23.87
N TYR A 13 10.61 24.00 23.34
CA TYR A 13 10.10 25.24 23.93
C TYR A 13 8.67 25.60 23.48
N LEU A 14 8.12 24.94 22.45
CA LEU A 14 6.77 25.20 21.93
C LEU A 14 5.79 24.07 22.23
N VAL A 15 6.25 22.81 22.15
CA VAL A 15 5.40 21.64 22.40
C VAL A 15 5.47 21.27 23.88
N LYS A 16 4.35 21.47 24.61
CA LYS A 16 4.25 21.19 26.05
C LYS A 16 3.81 19.76 26.39
N GLY A 17 3.48 18.95 25.37
CA GLY A 17 3.08 17.56 25.52
C GLY A 17 2.69 16.93 24.19
N SER A 18 2.68 15.59 24.15
CA SER A 18 2.26 14.78 22.99
C SER A 18 1.33 13.67 23.45
N CYS A 19 0.24 13.46 22.71
CA CYS A 19 -0.63 12.29 22.84
C CYS A 19 -0.53 11.51 21.53
N VAL A 20 -0.21 10.22 21.62
CA VAL A 20 -0.14 9.31 20.48
C VAL A 20 -0.90 8.03 20.81
N ASP A 21 -1.55 7.47 19.81
CA ASP A 21 -2.31 6.23 19.87
C ASP A 21 -1.58 5.06 19.17
N TYR A 22 -0.47 5.35 18.49
CA TYR A 22 0.38 4.39 17.82
C TYR A 22 1.86 4.76 17.93
N LEU A 23 2.72 3.74 18.02
CA LEU A 23 4.17 3.87 18.00
C LEU A 23 4.75 2.95 16.92
N PRO A 24 5.63 3.44 16.02
CA PRO A 24 6.16 2.67 14.90
C PRO A 24 7.35 1.80 15.34
N PHE A 25 7.33 1.26 16.55
CA PHE A 25 8.33 0.34 17.08
C PHE A 25 7.65 -0.80 17.84
N PHE A 26 8.32 -1.96 17.81
CA PHE A 26 7.78 -3.16 18.42
C PHE A 26 7.80 -3.08 19.95
N PRO A 27 6.75 -3.57 20.64
CA PRO A 27 6.80 -3.78 22.08
C PRO A 27 7.87 -4.82 22.45
N LEU A 28 8.24 -4.86 23.73
CA LEU A 28 9.16 -5.86 24.26
C LEU A 28 8.63 -7.28 24.02
N SER A 29 9.50 -8.20 23.59
CA SER A 29 9.15 -9.61 23.43
C SER A 29 8.79 -10.26 24.78
N ARG A 30 8.12 -11.43 24.75
CA ARG A 30 7.83 -12.21 25.98
C ARG A 30 9.10 -12.53 26.77
N ASP A 31 10.19 -12.86 26.07
CA ASP A 31 11.49 -13.15 26.69
C ASP A 31 12.10 -11.91 27.33
N GLN A 32 11.96 -10.74 26.69
CA GLN A 32 12.43 -9.46 27.23
C GLN A 32 11.62 -9.04 28.45
N LEU A 33 10.29 -9.16 28.41
CA LEU A 33 9.42 -8.91 29.55
C LEU A 33 9.78 -9.81 30.75
N ALA A 34 10.05 -11.09 30.50
CA ALA A 34 10.46 -12.02 31.55
C ALA A 34 11.86 -11.70 32.10
N ALA A 35 12.80 -11.30 31.25
CA ALA A 35 14.15 -10.90 31.66
C ALA A 35 14.15 -9.64 32.54
N ASP A 36 13.21 -8.72 32.29
CA ASP A 36 13.05 -7.47 33.03
C ASP A 36 12.07 -7.57 34.22
N ASP A 37 11.58 -8.78 34.54
CA ASP A 37 10.59 -9.06 35.60
C ASP A 37 9.28 -8.24 35.45
N ILE A 38 8.85 -8.02 34.21
CA ILE A 38 7.63 -7.27 33.86
C ILE A 38 6.47 -8.24 33.64
N THR A 39 5.46 -8.17 34.50
CA THR A 39 4.20 -8.91 34.34
C THR A 39 3.12 -8.05 33.71
N LEU A 40 2.49 -8.54 32.64
CA LEU A 40 1.32 -7.89 32.04
C LEU A 40 0.06 -8.20 32.85
N ASP A 41 -0.83 -7.22 32.97
CA ASP A 41 -2.17 -7.40 33.52
C ASP A 41 -3.11 -8.06 32.49
N ALA A 42 -4.40 -8.18 32.82
CA ALA A 42 -5.38 -8.82 31.94
C ALA A 42 -5.51 -8.08 30.60
N PHE A 43 -5.49 -6.74 30.63
CA PHE A 43 -5.56 -5.91 29.43
C PHE A 43 -4.31 -6.08 28.56
N GLY A 44 -3.13 -5.95 29.16
CA GLY A 44 -1.85 -6.10 28.47
C GLY A 44 -1.71 -7.47 27.84
N ASN A 45 -2.08 -8.54 28.54
CA ASN A 45 -2.05 -9.89 27.97
C ASN A 45 -3.01 -10.08 26.80
N PHE A 46 -4.20 -9.47 26.84
CA PHE A 46 -5.15 -9.51 25.73
C PHE A 46 -4.61 -8.76 24.51
N ALA A 47 -4.13 -7.53 24.70
CA ALA A 47 -3.55 -6.72 23.62
C ALA A 47 -2.30 -7.38 23.01
N TYR A 48 -1.44 -7.96 23.84
CA TYR A 48 -0.22 -8.62 23.38
C TYR A 48 -0.52 -9.84 22.50
N LYS A 49 -1.58 -10.61 22.80
CA LYS A 49 -2.01 -11.72 21.93
C LYS A 49 -2.45 -11.25 20.55
N ILE A 50 -3.11 -10.09 20.46
CA ILE A 50 -3.48 -9.50 19.17
C ILE A 50 -2.21 -9.12 18.39
N TYR A 51 -1.25 -8.49 19.07
CA TYR A 51 0.03 -8.14 18.47
C TYR A 51 0.79 -9.37 17.93
N GLU A 52 0.89 -10.45 18.72
CA GLU A 52 1.53 -11.71 18.29
C GLU A 52 0.85 -12.30 17.04
N ARG A 53 -0.48 -12.26 16.97
CA ARG A 53 -1.23 -12.69 15.78
C ARG A 53 -0.90 -11.82 14.55
N VAL A 54 -0.87 -10.51 14.71
CA VAL A 54 -0.57 -9.57 13.61
C VAL A 54 0.84 -9.76 13.10
N LEU A 55 1.82 -9.97 13.97
CA LEU A 55 3.19 -10.28 13.55
C LEU A 55 3.27 -11.60 12.78
N ALA A 56 2.58 -12.63 13.24
CA ALA A 56 2.68 -13.97 12.66
C ALA A 56 2.06 -14.05 11.26
N THR A 57 0.94 -13.35 11.01
CA THR A 57 0.17 -13.54 9.75
C THR A 57 -0.32 -12.24 9.10
N GLY A 58 -0.11 -11.08 9.72
CA GLY A 58 -0.71 -9.80 9.32
C GLY A 58 0.20 -8.86 8.51
N THR A 59 1.47 -9.24 8.32
CA THR A 59 2.52 -8.36 7.75
C THR A 59 2.69 -8.46 6.24
N GLY A 60 1.95 -9.35 5.55
CA GLY A 60 2.11 -9.54 4.10
C GLY A 60 1.92 -8.27 3.27
N TYR A 61 0.92 -7.43 3.62
CA TYR A 61 0.71 -6.14 2.95
C TYR A 61 1.91 -5.21 3.11
N PHE A 62 2.52 -5.20 4.30
CA PHE A 62 3.63 -4.32 4.62
C PHE A 62 4.86 -4.73 3.82
N VAL A 63 5.12 -6.03 3.70
CA VAL A 63 6.20 -6.53 2.84
C VAL A 63 5.94 -6.13 1.40
N GLU A 64 4.76 -6.44 0.85
CA GLU A 64 4.41 -6.13 -0.55
C GLU A 64 4.51 -4.64 -0.86
N GLU A 65 3.93 -3.77 -0.03
CA GLU A 65 3.97 -2.31 -0.22
C GLU A 65 5.36 -1.73 0.01
N ASN A 66 6.25 -2.40 0.73
CA ASN A 66 7.65 -1.95 0.88
C ASN A 66 8.56 -2.46 -0.24
N THR A 67 8.33 -3.66 -0.79
CA THR A 67 9.26 -4.29 -1.74
C THR A 67 8.79 -4.19 -3.18
N GLU A 68 7.48 -4.20 -3.42
CA GLU A 68 6.84 -4.36 -4.73
C GLU A 68 5.74 -3.31 -4.94
N LEU A 69 5.96 -2.09 -4.42
CA LEU A 69 4.96 -1.00 -4.42
C LEU A 69 4.38 -0.74 -5.81
N ASN A 70 5.19 -0.84 -6.87
CA ASN A 70 4.75 -0.61 -8.24
C ASN A 70 3.87 -1.74 -8.75
N THR A 71 4.27 -2.98 -8.49
CA THR A 71 3.53 -4.18 -8.88
C THR A 71 2.13 -4.14 -8.27
N ILE A 72 2.03 -3.92 -6.95
CA ILE A 72 0.73 -3.83 -6.27
C ILE A 72 -0.03 -2.55 -6.62
N GLY A 73 0.66 -1.42 -6.77
CA GLY A 73 0.07 -0.13 -7.15
C GLY A 73 -0.58 -0.18 -8.52
N THR A 74 0.12 -0.70 -9.54
CA THR A 74 -0.42 -0.90 -10.89
C THR A 74 -1.54 -1.94 -10.89
N ALA A 75 -1.40 -3.06 -10.18
CA ALA A 75 -2.44 -4.09 -10.11
C ALA A 75 -3.76 -3.59 -9.50
N LEU A 76 -3.69 -2.60 -8.61
CA LEU A 76 -4.85 -2.03 -7.93
C LEU A 76 -5.32 -0.70 -8.53
N TYR A 77 -4.56 -0.06 -9.44
CA TYR A 77 -4.81 1.30 -9.91
C TYR A 77 -6.23 1.53 -10.47
N ASP A 78 -6.65 0.72 -11.45
CA ASP A 78 -7.97 0.80 -12.10
C ASP A 78 -8.92 -0.33 -11.64
N ASN A 79 -8.59 -0.99 -10.52
CA ASN A 79 -9.33 -2.13 -10.00
C ASN A 79 -10.03 -1.79 -8.67
N PRO A 80 -11.24 -1.21 -8.70
CA PRO A 80 -11.94 -0.79 -7.49
C PRO A 80 -12.31 -1.96 -6.57
N VAL A 81 -12.54 -3.16 -7.13
CA VAL A 81 -12.82 -4.37 -6.34
C VAL A 81 -11.56 -4.88 -5.66
N GLY A 82 -10.41 -4.81 -6.34
CA GLY A 82 -9.11 -5.12 -5.78
C GLY A 82 -8.75 -4.16 -4.64
N GLN A 83 -8.89 -2.84 -4.85
CA GLN A 83 -8.67 -1.85 -3.79
C GLN A 83 -9.60 -2.06 -2.60
N LEU A 84 -10.89 -2.37 -2.86
CA LEU A 84 -11.82 -2.73 -1.81
C LEU A 84 -11.35 -3.95 -1.02
N ALA A 85 -10.97 -5.04 -1.70
CA ALA A 85 -10.49 -6.24 -1.02
C ALA A 85 -9.22 -5.99 -0.19
N TRP A 86 -8.27 -5.22 -0.74
CA TRP A 86 -6.99 -4.95 -0.09
C TRP A 86 -7.14 -4.05 1.14
N ILE A 87 -7.85 -2.93 1.00
CA ILE A 87 -8.03 -1.92 2.06
C ILE A 87 -9.05 -2.40 3.10
N ALA A 88 -10.20 -2.97 2.68
CA ALA A 88 -11.23 -3.41 3.62
C ALA A 88 -10.73 -4.55 4.52
N ALA A 89 -9.81 -5.40 4.04
CA ALA A 89 -9.19 -6.41 4.89
C ALA A 89 -8.52 -5.78 6.12
N LYS A 90 -7.87 -4.62 5.98
CA LYS A 90 -7.24 -3.90 7.10
C LYS A 90 -8.26 -3.25 8.01
N ILE A 91 -9.27 -2.60 7.44
CA ILE A 91 -10.37 -2.01 8.21
C ILE A 91 -11.04 -3.09 9.07
N ILE A 92 -11.27 -4.30 8.56
CA ILE A 92 -11.88 -5.39 9.32
C ILE A 92 -10.93 -5.96 10.37
N LEU A 93 -9.66 -6.21 9.99
CA LEU A 93 -8.71 -6.93 10.86
C LEU A 93 -8.13 -6.07 11.99
N TRP A 94 -8.00 -4.77 11.78
CA TRP A 94 -7.36 -3.85 12.74
C TRP A 94 -8.34 -3.08 13.60
N SER A 95 -9.63 -3.31 13.39
CA SER A 95 -10.69 -2.63 14.14
C SER A 95 -11.26 -3.48 15.25
N ASP A 96 -12.05 -2.83 16.10
CA ASP A 96 -12.80 -3.52 17.15
C ASP A 96 -13.72 -4.59 16.52
N PRO A 97 -13.63 -5.86 16.94
CA PRO A 97 -14.46 -6.94 16.39
C PRO A 97 -15.96 -6.75 16.66
N ARG A 98 -16.34 -5.79 17.50
CA ARG A 98 -17.72 -5.39 17.78
C ARG A 98 -18.29 -4.42 16.74
N ALA A 99 -17.73 -4.35 15.54
CA ALA A 99 -18.23 -3.51 14.44
C ALA A 99 -19.76 -3.57 14.31
N GLY A 100 -20.41 -2.40 14.21
CA GLY A 100 -21.86 -2.27 14.19
C GLY A 100 -22.57 -2.47 15.54
N THR A 101 -21.84 -2.70 16.64
CA THR A 101 -22.39 -2.84 18.01
C THR A 101 -21.57 -2.01 19.01
N ASN A 102 -22.15 -1.73 20.19
CA ASN A 102 -21.46 -1.07 21.32
C ASN A 102 -20.71 0.23 20.95
N GLY A 103 -21.26 1.04 20.04
CA GLY A 103 -20.68 2.32 19.64
C GLY A 103 -19.55 2.25 18.62
N SER A 104 -19.16 1.07 18.12
CA SER A 104 -18.24 0.98 16.97
C SER A 104 -18.94 1.51 15.71
N LEU A 105 -18.39 2.57 15.14
CA LEU A 105 -18.95 3.27 13.98
C LEU A 105 -18.63 2.58 12.65
N ILE A 106 -17.75 1.58 12.67
CA ILE A 106 -17.33 0.88 11.46
C ILE A 106 -18.49 0.04 10.94
N ASN A 107 -18.84 0.30 9.69
CA ASN A 107 -19.90 -0.37 8.96
C ASN A 107 -19.50 -0.48 7.47
N PRO A 108 -20.26 -1.24 6.66
CA PRO A 108 -19.96 -1.41 5.24
C PRO A 108 -19.95 -0.10 4.44
N GLU A 109 -20.78 0.88 4.79
CA GLU A 109 -20.85 2.17 4.11
C GLU A 109 -19.59 3.02 4.35
N MET A 110 -19.10 3.08 5.58
CA MET A 110 -17.84 3.76 5.93
C MET A 110 -16.64 3.14 5.20
N THR A 111 -16.64 1.81 5.10
CA THR A 111 -15.63 1.06 4.32
C THR A 111 -15.73 1.42 2.83
N LEU A 112 -16.96 1.39 2.31
CA LEU A 112 -17.45 1.99 1.06
C LEU A 112 -16.76 3.30 0.70
N ASN A 113 -17.04 4.29 1.54
CA ASN A 113 -16.64 5.67 1.35
C ASN A 113 -15.12 5.84 1.44
N THR A 114 -14.47 5.15 2.37
CA THR A 114 -13.01 5.20 2.52
C THR A 114 -12.32 4.66 1.28
N VAL A 115 -12.71 3.48 0.81
CA VAL A 115 -12.14 2.87 -0.40
C VAL A 115 -12.44 3.72 -1.63
N SER A 116 -13.67 4.24 -1.73
CA SER A 116 -14.06 5.13 -2.83
C SER A 116 -13.21 6.40 -2.85
N LEU A 117 -12.88 6.96 -1.69
CA LEU A 117 -11.97 8.11 -1.59
C LEU A 117 -10.58 7.76 -2.12
N TYR A 118 -10.01 6.61 -1.75
CA TYR A 118 -8.71 6.17 -2.26
C TYR A 118 -8.74 5.98 -3.78
N TYR A 119 -9.77 5.30 -4.29
CA TYR A 119 -9.92 5.02 -5.71
C TYR A 119 -10.09 6.31 -6.53
N LEU A 120 -11.00 7.19 -6.10
CA LEU A 120 -11.31 8.44 -6.82
C LEU A 120 -10.18 9.47 -6.77
N THR A 121 -9.35 9.44 -5.72
CA THR A 121 -8.18 10.33 -5.60
C THR A 121 -6.88 9.68 -6.06
N GLN A 122 -6.92 8.42 -6.52
CA GLN A 122 -5.75 7.62 -6.90
C GLN A 122 -4.67 7.56 -5.80
N ALA A 123 -5.06 7.72 -4.54
CA ALA A 123 -4.13 7.83 -3.41
C ALA A 123 -3.41 6.51 -3.10
N PHE A 124 -3.94 5.37 -3.55
CA PHE A 124 -3.30 4.06 -3.33
C PHE A 124 -2.00 3.89 -4.15
N ALA A 125 -1.96 4.46 -5.35
CA ALA A 125 -0.96 4.17 -6.36
C ALA A 125 -0.08 5.38 -6.71
N ASN A 126 -0.11 6.44 -5.89
CA ASN A 126 0.72 7.61 -6.13
C ASN A 126 2.19 7.27 -5.87
N THR A 127 2.93 7.00 -6.95
CA THR A 127 4.33 6.56 -6.93
C THR A 127 5.14 7.36 -7.96
N ASP A 128 6.37 7.70 -7.60
CA ASP A 128 7.37 8.27 -8.53
C ASP A 128 8.09 7.19 -9.35
N ALA A 129 7.63 5.94 -9.28
CA ALA A 129 8.27 4.88 -10.01
C ALA A 129 8.11 4.98 -11.53
N PRO A 130 9.10 4.48 -12.29
CA PRO A 130 9.06 4.47 -13.75
C PRO A 130 7.80 3.81 -14.32
N LEU A 131 6.91 4.62 -14.89
CA LEU A 131 5.74 4.18 -15.64
C LEU A 131 6.13 3.99 -17.11
N LEU A 132 5.94 2.78 -17.63
CA LEU A 132 6.04 2.47 -19.05
C LEU A 132 4.63 2.22 -19.59
N PHE A 133 4.26 2.89 -20.67
CA PHE A 133 2.94 2.77 -21.27
C PHE A 133 3.01 2.27 -22.71
N SER A 134 2.20 1.26 -23.03
CA SER A 134 2.09 0.65 -24.36
C SER A 134 0.76 1.03 -25.01
N ALA A 135 0.80 1.87 -26.03
CA ALA A 135 -0.37 2.27 -26.80
C ALA A 135 -0.51 1.38 -28.04
N PHE A 136 -1.67 0.73 -28.20
CA PHE A 136 -1.95 -0.15 -29.33
C PHE A 136 -3.01 0.45 -30.25
N GLN A 137 -2.78 0.43 -31.56
CA GLN A 137 -3.58 1.15 -32.56
C GLN A 137 -5.08 0.80 -32.55
N TYR A 138 -5.45 -0.44 -32.21
CA TYR A 138 -6.85 -0.90 -32.22
C TYR A 138 -7.46 -1.01 -30.81
N THR A 139 -6.82 -0.41 -29.80
CA THR A 139 -7.44 -0.29 -28.47
C THR A 139 -8.63 0.66 -28.54
N ASN A 140 -9.69 0.35 -27.80
CA ASN A 140 -10.92 1.14 -27.75
C ASN A 140 -10.77 2.51 -27.05
N GLN A 141 -9.55 2.85 -26.63
CA GLN A 141 -9.19 4.07 -25.91
C GLN A 141 -7.84 4.54 -26.41
N TYR A 142 -7.72 5.85 -26.62
CA TYR A 142 -6.47 6.53 -26.96
C TYR A 142 -6.08 7.44 -25.80
N TRP A 143 -4.81 7.37 -25.42
CA TRP A 143 -4.24 8.15 -24.32
C TRP A 143 -3.03 8.92 -24.81
N LEU A 144 -3.11 10.25 -24.78
CA LEU A 144 -1.99 11.13 -25.09
C LEU A 144 -0.85 10.92 -24.07
N PRO A 145 0.43 10.94 -24.47
CA PRO A 145 1.55 10.81 -23.52
C PRO A 145 1.46 11.79 -22.34
N GLU A 146 1.02 13.02 -22.57
CA GLU A 146 0.86 14.03 -21.52
C GLU A 146 -0.24 13.66 -20.51
N ALA A 147 -1.34 13.05 -20.97
CA ALA A 147 -2.40 12.58 -20.09
C ALA A 147 -1.94 11.38 -19.25
N VAL A 148 -1.10 10.51 -19.83
CA VAL A 148 -0.49 9.40 -19.10
C VAL A 148 0.56 9.90 -18.09
N ALA A 149 1.31 10.95 -18.41
CA ALA A 149 2.28 11.54 -17.49
C ALA A 149 1.62 12.24 -16.28
N MET A 150 0.33 12.55 -16.33
CA MET A 150 -0.40 13.09 -15.18
C MET A 150 -0.73 12.04 -14.11
N VAL A 151 -0.70 10.75 -14.47
CA VAL A 151 -1.08 9.66 -13.55
C VAL A 151 0.11 8.95 -12.90
N GLY A 152 1.34 9.26 -13.33
CA GLY A 152 2.56 8.69 -12.75
C GLY A 152 3.82 9.19 -13.47
N ASN A 153 4.99 8.76 -12.99
CA ASN A 153 6.28 9.12 -13.59
C ASN A 153 6.51 8.39 -14.93
N LEU A 154 5.90 8.88 -16.00
CA LEU A 154 6.02 8.32 -17.35
C LEU A 154 7.46 8.43 -17.87
N VAL A 155 8.18 7.32 -17.90
CA VAL A 155 9.56 7.23 -18.43
C VAL A 155 9.63 6.71 -19.86
N SER A 156 8.58 6.02 -20.32
CA SER A 156 8.52 5.44 -21.66
C SER A 156 7.08 5.37 -22.14
N TYR A 157 6.86 5.79 -23.37
CA TYR A 157 5.59 5.65 -24.08
C TYR A 157 5.90 5.00 -25.44
N THR A 158 5.36 3.82 -25.70
CA THR A 158 5.59 3.08 -26.95
C THR A 158 4.29 2.90 -27.71
N GLU A 159 4.27 3.33 -28.96
CA GLU A 159 3.15 3.12 -29.87
C GLU A 159 3.39 1.86 -30.72
N HIS A 160 2.35 1.03 -30.82
CA HIS A 160 2.30 -0.16 -31.65
C HIS A 160 1.22 0.03 -32.72
N ASP A 161 1.60 -0.12 -33.98
CA ASP A 161 0.71 -0.09 -35.14
C ASP A 161 -0.10 -1.38 -35.33
N PHE A 162 0.02 -2.33 -34.39
CA PHE A 162 -0.66 -3.61 -34.43
C PHE A 162 -1.03 -4.09 -33.02
N GLY A 163 -2.24 -4.64 -32.87
CA GLY A 163 -2.83 -5.06 -31.59
C GLY A 163 -3.92 -4.12 -31.09
N GLY A 164 -4.81 -4.61 -30.23
CA GLY A 164 -5.90 -3.84 -29.63
C GLY A 164 -6.08 -4.08 -28.14
N HIS A 165 -7.32 -4.00 -27.66
CA HIS A 165 -7.63 -4.14 -26.23
C HIS A 165 -7.13 -5.47 -25.63
N SER A 166 -7.12 -6.53 -26.45
CA SER A 166 -6.60 -7.85 -26.08
C SER A 166 -5.16 -8.06 -26.59
N SER A 167 -4.29 -7.06 -26.38
CA SER A 167 -2.91 -7.00 -26.88
C SER A 167 -2.09 -8.27 -26.64
N GLY A 168 -2.27 -8.93 -25.50
CA GLY A 168 -1.59 -10.19 -25.18
C GLY A 168 -2.00 -11.40 -26.04
N LEU A 169 -3.11 -11.33 -26.77
CA LEU A 169 -3.60 -12.39 -27.65
C LEU A 169 -3.34 -12.09 -29.13
N ASP A 170 -3.52 -10.84 -29.56
CA ASP A 170 -3.39 -10.44 -30.97
C ASP A 170 -1.97 -9.99 -31.33
N ASN A 171 -1.25 -9.34 -30.41
CA ASN A 171 0.15 -8.95 -30.54
C ASN A 171 0.94 -9.29 -29.27
N PRO A 172 1.14 -10.57 -28.92
CA PRO A 172 1.83 -10.95 -27.68
C PRO A 172 3.26 -10.42 -27.59
N PHE A 173 3.91 -10.13 -28.72
CA PHE A 173 5.28 -9.61 -28.77
C PHE A 173 5.37 -8.13 -28.39
N GLY A 174 4.33 -7.33 -28.65
CA GLY A 174 4.28 -5.91 -28.29
C GLY A 174 4.43 -5.70 -26.78
N PRO A 175 3.47 -6.18 -25.96
CA PRO A 175 3.55 -6.09 -24.51
C PRO A 175 4.80 -6.76 -23.94
N LEU A 176 5.21 -7.92 -24.48
CA LEU A 176 6.43 -8.60 -24.02
C LEU A 176 7.67 -7.73 -24.23
N SER A 177 7.82 -7.10 -25.41
CA SER A 177 8.97 -6.25 -25.71
C SER A 177 9.02 -5.00 -24.82
N ASP A 178 7.86 -4.45 -24.46
CA ASP A 178 7.76 -3.30 -23.56
C ASP A 178 7.98 -3.70 -22.09
N LEU A 179 7.47 -4.85 -21.67
CA LEU A 179 7.73 -5.40 -20.34
C LEU A 179 9.22 -5.65 -20.14
N ILE A 180 9.97 -6.10 -21.16
CA ILE A 180 11.43 -6.29 -21.02
C ILE A 180 12.14 -4.97 -20.67
N LYS A 181 11.69 -3.83 -21.21
CA LYS A 181 12.27 -2.49 -20.94
C LYS A 181 12.15 -2.10 -19.46
N ILE A 182 11.24 -2.71 -18.70
CA ILE A 182 11.14 -2.46 -17.26
C ILE A 182 12.43 -2.86 -16.54
N GLY A 183 13.14 -3.88 -17.06
CA GLY A 183 14.40 -4.37 -16.51
C GLY A 183 15.48 -3.29 -16.41
N ASP A 184 15.50 -2.34 -17.36
CA ASP A 184 16.46 -1.22 -17.38
C ASP A 184 16.33 -0.30 -16.15
N TYR A 185 15.22 -0.39 -15.43
CA TYR A 185 14.90 0.43 -14.25
C TYR A 185 15.02 -0.33 -12.92
N PHE A 186 15.38 -1.62 -12.95
CA PHE A 186 15.53 -2.47 -11.75
C PHE A 186 16.98 -2.75 -11.35
N ASP A 187 17.97 -2.23 -12.09
CA ASP A 187 19.37 -2.31 -11.68
C ASP A 187 19.63 -1.38 -10.47
N ILE A 188 19.71 -2.00 -9.29
CA ILE A 188 20.11 -1.36 -8.03
C ILE A 188 21.57 -0.91 -8.18
N GLN A 189 21.82 0.40 -8.21
CA GLN A 189 23.17 0.97 -7.98
C GLN A 189 23.55 0.91 -6.50
#